data_AF-A0AA41PUN6-F1
#
_entry.id   AF-A0AA41PUN6-F1
#
_cell.length_a   1.000
_cell.length_b   1.000
_cell.length_c   1.000
_cell.angle_alpha   90.00
_cell.angle_beta   90.00
_cell.angle_gamma   90.00
#
_symmetry.space_group_name_H-M   'P 1'
#
loop_
_entity.id
_entity.type
_entity.pdbx_description
1 polymer ?
#
loop_
_entity_poly.entity_id
_entity_poly.type
_entity_poly.pdbx_seq_one_letter_code
_entity_poly.pdbx_strand_id
1 'polypeptide(L)'
;MNIPRAGVAEVPATAEPTEPAAPGQPAKTAAWHAKRIRIWLAAFIVGLVLSGVTAFPMETEMRVLVDVLHRFDWVPDPLVRWIDRSYEGVVVTNDRYPFMAYGTDWLAFAHLTIAVAFWGPWKDPIRNVWVVQWGLIACAAIIPLALICGPLRDIPLWWRFIDMSFGVFGAVPLLIVLRHIRRLEALTTAAPQVNRLTESIK
;
A
#
# COMPACT_ATOMS: atom_id res chain seq x y z
N MET A 1 -41.19 3.64 61.12
CA MET A 1 -41.13 2.96 59.80
C MET A 1 -40.65 4.01 58.81
N ASN A 2 -39.34 4.02 58.53
CA ASN A 2 -38.62 5.13 57.90
C ASN A 2 -38.07 4.65 56.54
N ILE A 3 -38.54 5.24 55.44
CA ILE A 3 -38.08 4.96 54.08
C ILE A 3 -36.95 5.95 53.75
N PRO A 4 -35.74 5.51 53.36
CA PRO A 4 -34.70 6.43 52.93
C PRO A 4 -34.98 6.98 51.53
N ARG A 5 -34.91 8.32 51.38
CA ARG A 5 -35.00 9.04 50.08
C ARG A 5 -33.73 8.79 49.25
N ALA A 6 -33.92 8.42 48.00
CA ALA A 6 -32.85 8.34 46.99
C ALA A 6 -32.25 9.73 46.71
N GLY A 7 -30.92 9.80 46.68
CA GLY A 7 -30.18 10.99 46.26
C GLY A 7 -30.37 11.26 44.78
N VAL A 8 -30.72 12.50 44.45
CA VAL A 8 -30.74 13.01 43.08
C VAL A 8 -29.30 13.22 42.64
N ALA A 9 -28.83 12.46 41.66
CA ALA A 9 -27.55 12.69 41.02
C ALA A 9 -27.64 13.98 40.18
N GLU A 10 -26.78 14.93 40.49
CA GLU A 10 -26.63 16.21 39.82
C GLU A 10 -26.06 15.99 38.40
N VAL A 11 -26.80 16.41 37.38
CA VAL A 11 -26.36 16.40 35.98
C VAL A 11 -25.36 17.55 35.80
N PRO A 12 -24.10 17.32 35.39
CA PRO A 12 -23.20 18.42 35.11
C PRO A 12 -23.65 19.11 33.82
N ALA A 13 -24.05 20.38 33.96
CA ALA A 13 -24.24 21.29 32.86
C ALA A 13 -22.89 21.68 32.24
N THR A 14 -22.96 22.06 30.97
CA THR A 14 -21.94 22.70 30.11
C THR A 14 -20.93 21.78 29.42
N ALA A 15 -21.40 21.08 28.39
CA ALA A 15 -20.60 20.94 27.17
C ALA A 15 -20.63 22.30 26.47
N GLU A 16 -19.50 23.01 26.42
CA GLU A 16 -19.36 24.22 25.62
C GLU A 16 -19.77 23.96 24.17
N PRO A 17 -20.52 24.87 23.52
CA PRO A 17 -20.76 24.77 22.08
C PRO A 17 -19.42 24.94 21.36
N THR A 18 -18.90 23.85 20.80
CA THR A 18 -17.74 23.89 19.89
C THR A 18 -17.99 24.96 18.83
N GLU A 19 -17.19 26.03 18.90
CA GLU A 19 -17.23 27.15 17.98
C GLU A 19 -17.22 26.65 16.52
N PRO A 20 -18.14 27.10 15.66
CA PRO A 20 -18.21 26.63 14.29
C PRO A 20 -16.91 26.96 13.57
N ALA A 21 -16.26 25.93 13.01
CA ALA A 21 -14.98 26.05 12.32
C ALA A 21 -15.01 27.20 11.29
N ALA A 22 -14.01 28.08 11.36
CA ALA A 22 -13.91 29.24 10.48
C ALA A 22 -14.09 28.86 8.99
N PRO A 23 -14.81 29.66 8.18
CA PRO A 23 -15.29 29.30 6.84
C PRO A 23 -14.22 28.94 5.77
N GLY A 24 -12.93 28.89 6.11
CA GLY A 24 -11.84 28.40 5.24
C GLY A 24 -11.04 27.20 5.78
N GLN A 25 -11.27 26.79 7.03
CA GLN A 25 -10.62 25.64 7.66
C GLN A 25 -10.96 24.28 6.99
N PRO A 26 -12.24 23.98 6.65
CA PRO A 26 -12.59 22.67 6.11
C PRO A 26 -12.04 22.45 4.69
N ALA A 27 -12.06 23.49 3.85
CA ALA A 27 -11.53 23.43 2.48
C ALA A 27 -10.01 23.19 2.45
N LYS A 28 -9.24 23.88 3.31
CA LYS A 28 -7.79 23.67 3.45
C LYS A 28 -7.47 22.26 3.95
N THR A 29 -8.26 21.75 4.88
CA THR A 29 -8.10 20.39 5.43
C THR A 29 -8.39 19.33 4.37
N ALA A 30 -9.47 19.47 3.59
CA ALA A 30 -9.78 18.58 2.48
C ALA A 30 -8.68 18.56 1.41
N ALA A 31 -8.18 19.73 1.01
CA ALA A 31 -7.07 19.85 0.06
C ALA A 31 -5.78 19.16 0.56
N TRP A 32 -5.49 19.26 1.86
CA TRP A 32 -4.36 18.57 2.48
C TRP A 32 -4.49 17.04 2.41
N HIS A 33 -5.68 16.50 2.70
CA HIS A 33 -5.96 15.07 2.57
C HIS A 33 -5.79 14.60 1.13
N ALA A 34 -6.34 15.33 0.15
CA ALA A 34 -6.20 15.01 -1.27
C ALA A 34 -4.73 15.01 -1.73
N LYS A 35 -3.92 15.98 -1.28
CA LYS A 35 -2.48 16.03 -1.58
C LYS A 35 -1.74 14.81 -1.01
N ARG A 36 -2.02 14.44 0.25
CA ARG A 36 -1.39 13.28 0.90
C ARG A 36 -1.76 11.97 0.20
N ILE A 37 -3.02 11.81 -0.21
CA ILE A 37 -3.48 10.66 -1.00
C ILE A 37 -2.63 10.53 -2.28
N ARG A 38 -2.49 11.61 -3.05
CA ARG A 38 -1.73 11.58 -4.31
C ARG A 38 -0.25 11.25 -4.09
N ILE A 39 0.39 11.82 -3.08
CA ILE A 39 1.81 11.54 -2.79
C ILE A 39 2.03 10.06 -2.45
N TRP A 40 1.21 9.49 -1.57
CA TRP A 40 1.35 8.10 -1.15
C TRP A 40 0.94 7.12 -2.27
N LEU A 41 -0.08 7.45 -3.05
CA LEU A 41 -0.40 6.71 -4.27
C LEU A 41 0.76 6.77 -5.27
N ALA A 42 1.43 7.91 -5.42
CA ALA A 42 2.58 8.03 -6.32
C ALA A 42 3.73 7.13 -5.88
N ALA A 43 4.06 7.16 -4.58
CA ALA A 43 5.09 6.29 -4.03
C ALA A 43 4.77 4.81 -4.28
N PHE A 44 3.53 4.40 -4.05
CA PHE A 44 3.08 3.03 -4.32
C PHE A 44 3.16 2.66 -5.82
N ILE A 45 2.63 3.52 -6.70
CA ILE A 45 2.64 3.32 -8.16
C ILE A 45 4.08 3.23 -8.68
N VAL A 46 4.97 4.13 -8.26
CA VAL A 46 6.38 4.12 -8.67
C VAL A 46 7.05 2.84 -8.20
N GLY A 47 6.85 2.43 -6.94
CA GLY A 47 7.39 1.16 -6.43
C GLY A 47 6.90 -0.05 -7.23
N LEU A 48 5.61 -0.07 -7.57
CA LEU A 48 5.00 -1.13 -8.37
C LEU A 48 5.55 -1.17 -9.81
N VAL A 49 5.71 0.00 -10.44
CA VAL A 49 6.29 0.11 -11.80
C VAL A 49 7.75 -0.32 -11.79
N LEU A 50 8.55 0.15 -10.82
CA LEU A 50 9.95 -0.25 -10.70
C LEU A 50 10.07 -1.76 -10.50
N SER A 51 9.27 -2.34 -9.61
CA SER A 51 9.22 -3.79 -9.38
C SER A 51 8.81 -4.59 -10.62
N GLY A 52 7.97 -4.03 -11.50
CA GLY A 52 7.61 -4.68 -12.76
C GLY A 52 8.73 -4.56 -13.79
N VAL A 53 9.30 -3.37 -13.96
CA VAL A 53 10.32 -3.09 -14.97
C VAL A 53 11.61 -3.87 -14.73
N THR A 54 11.99 -4.11 -13.48
CA THR A 54 13.17 -4.93 -13.12
C THR A 54 13.09 -6.37 -13.65
N ALA A 55 11.90 -6.88 -13.95
CA ALA A 55 11.75 -8.21 -14.53
C ALA A 55 12.21 -8.30 -16.01
N PHE A 56 12.28 -7.19 -16.75
CA PHE A 56 12.76 -7.20 -18.13
C PHE A 56 14.28 -7.44 -18.24
N PRO A 57 15.16 -6.65 -17.59
CA PRO A 57 16.61 -6.86 -17.64
C PRO A 57 17.11 -7.77 -16.51
N MET A 58 16.32 -8.75 -16.05
CA MET A 58 16.60 -9.52 -14.84
C MET A 58 18.00 -10.15 -14.83
N GLU A 59 18.48 -10.72 -15.95
CA GLU A 59 19.83 -11.29 -16.03
C GLU A 59 20.93 -10.23 -15.79
N THR A 60 20.76 -9.05 -16.38
CA THR A 60 21.75 -7.96 -16.24
C THR A 60 21.75 -7.41 -14.82
N GLU A 61 20.57 -7.21 -14.23
CA GLU A 61 20.44 -6.75 -12.84
C GLU A 61 21.04 -7.77 -11.85
N MET A 62 20.81 -9.06 -12.07
CA MET A 62 21.38 -10.11 -11.23
C MET A 62 22.90 -10.21 -11.38
N ARG A 63 23.45 -10.02 -12.58
CA ARG A 63 24.91 -9.95 -12.80
C ARG A 63 25.52 -8.83 -11.97
N VAL A 64 24.93 -7.63 -12.03
CA VAL A 64 25.38 -6.49 -11.21
C VAL A 64 25.26 -6.81 -9.72
N LEU A 65 24.18 -7.45 -9.29
CA LEU A 65 23.98 -7.84 -7.89
C LEU A 65 25.07 -8.82 -7.41
N VAL A 66 25.36 -9.86 -8.19
CA VAL A 66 26.44 -10.84 -7.93
C VAL A 66 27.79 -10.13 -7.82
N ASP A 67 28.11 -9.26 -8.78
CA ASP A 67 29.37 -8.51 -8.80
C ASP A 67 29.52 -7.59 -7.59
N VAL A 68 28.42 -7.00 -7.12
CA VAL A 68 28.41 -6.13 -5.94
C VAL A 68 28.56 -6.94 -4.66
N LEU A 69 27.83 -8.05 -4.51
CA LEU A 69 27.90 -8.89 -3.30
C LEU A 69 29.31 -9.43 -3.08
N HIS A 70 29.98 -9.88 -4.14
CA HIS A 70 31.35 -10.41 -4.06
C HIS A 70 32.42 -9.37 -3.72
N ARG A 71 32.10 -8.06 -3.72
CA ARG A 71 33.03 -7.01 -3.27
C ARG A 71 33.05 -6.82 -1.75
N PHE A 72 32.12 -7.45 -1.04
CA PHE A 72 31.90 -7.24 0.38
C PHE A 72 32.07 -8.52 1.19
N ASP A 73 33.17 -8.63 1.92
CA ASP A 73 33.50 -9.82 2.73
C ASP A 73 32.58 -10.03 3.96
N TRP A 74 31.75 -9.03 4.29
CA TRP A 74 30.82 -9.10 5.42
C TRP A 74 29.45 -9.71 5.07
N VAL A 75 29.19 -9.97 3.78
CA VAL A 75 27.91 -10.54 3.33
C VAL A 75 27.85 -12.02 3.72
N PRO A 76 26.75 -12.52 4.31
CA PRO A 76 26.65 -13.91 4.71
C PRO A 76 26.77 -14.89 3.53
N ASP A 77 27.63 -15.91 3.65
CA ASP A 77 27.82 -16.95 2.62
C ASP A 77 26.55 -17.63 2.11
N PRO A 78 25.52 -17.92 2.95
CA PRO A 78 24.28 -18.52 2.45
C PRO A 78 23.53 -17.60 1.47
N LEU A 79 23.64 -16.28 1.66
CA LEU A 79 23.02 -15.29 0.77
C LEU A 79 23.78 -15.24 -0.56
N VAL A 80 25.11 -15.11 -0.52
CA VAL A 80 25.95 -15.09 -1.73
C VAL A 80 25.69 -16.33 -2.60
N ARG A 81 25.78 -17.53 -2.00
CA ARG A 81 25.53 -18.79 -2.72
C ARG A 81 24.12 -18.90 -3.30
N TRP A 82 23.12 -18.35 -2.62
CA TRP A 82 21.75 -18.34 -3.11
C TRP A 82 21.57 -17.41 -4.31
N ILE A 83 22.16 -16.21 -4.25
CA ILE A 83 22.14 -15.25 -5.36
C ILE A 83 22.90 -15.81 -6.57
N ASP A 84 24.08 -16.39 -6.38
CA ASP A 84 24.88 -17.01 -7.45
C ASP A 84 24.11 -18.12 -8.15
N ARG A 85 23.50 -19.02 -7.38
CA ARG A 85 22.68 -20.11 -7.93
C ARG A 85 21.48 -19.58 -8.70
N SER A 86 20.84 -18.52 -8.19
CA SER A 86 19.71 -17.90 -8.86
C SER A 86 20.15 -17.25 -10.18
N TYR A 87 21.29 -16.56 -10.19
CA TYR A 87 21.87 -15.93 -11.38
C TYR A 87 22.26 -16.98 -12.43
N GLU A 88 22.96 -18.04 -12.04
CA GLU A 88 23.29 -19.16 -12.92
C GLU A 88 22.02 -19.78 -13.54
N GLY A 89 20.97 -19.97 -12.73
CA GLY A 89 19.68 -20.47 -13.19
C GLY A 89 19.05 -19.59 -14.28
N VAL A 90 19.10 -18.27 -14.12
CA VAL A 90 18.60 -17.32 -15.13
C VAL A 90 19.44 -17.38 -16.39
N VAL A 91 20.77 -17.33 -16.29
CA VAL A 91 21.68 -17.38 -17.45
C VAL A 91 21.49 -18.66 -18.27
N VAL A 92 21.50 -19.82 -17.61
CA VAL A 92 21.33 -21.12 -18.29
C VAL A 92 19.95 -21.23 -18.93
N THR A 93 18.91 -20.71 -18.27
CA THR A 93 17.55 -20.74 -18.82
C THR A 93 17.42 -19.81 -20.02
N ASN A 94 17.98 -18.59 -19.96
CA ASN A 94 17.95 -17.66 -21.08
C ASN A 94 18.72 -18.19 -22.29
N ASP A 95 19.86 -18.84 -22.08
CA ASP A 95 20.68 -19.44 -23.14
C ASP A 95 19.98 -20.64 -23.80
N ARG A 96 19.45 -21.57 -22.98
CA ARG A 96 18.89 -22.84 -23.49
C ARG A 96 17.40 -22.78 -23.83
N TYR A 97 16.63 -21.95 -23.14
CA TYR A 97 15.17 -21.87 -23.20
C TYR A 97 14.68 -20.41 -23.17
N PRO A 98 15.10 -19.56 -24.12
CA PRO A 98 14.83 -18.11 -24.09
C PRO A 98 13.34 -17.77 -24.05
N PHE A 99 12.47 -18.62 -24.60
CA PHE A 99 11.02 -18.42 -24.55
C PHE A 99 10.46 -18.39 -23.11
N MET A 100 11.18 -18.94 -22.12
CA MET A 100 10.77 -18.91 -20.71
C MET A 100 10.79 -17.48 -20.14
N ALA A 101 11.65 -16.59 -20.65
CA ALA A 101 11.66 -15.18 -20.27
C ALA A 101 10.34 -14.46 -20.63
N TYR A 102 9.56 -15.00 -21.57
CA TYR A 102 8.23 -14.46 -21.85
C TYR A 102 7.31 -14.54 -20.62
N GLY A 103 7.50 -15.54 -19.74
CA GLY A 103 6.78 -15.62 -18.47
C GLY A 103 7.09 -14.43 -17.53
N THR A 104 8.35 -13.98 -17.49
CA THR A 104 8.74 -12.79 -16.73
C THR A 104 8.24 -11.50 -17.39
N ASP A 105 8.14 -11.45 -18.73
CA ASP A 105 7.53 -10.33 -19.44
C ASP A 105 6.05 -10.16 -19.07
N TRP A 106 5.29 -11.26 -18.97
CA TRP A 106 3.90 -11.23 -18.50
C TRP A 106 3.78 -10.76 -17.06
N LEU A 107 4.71 -11.18 -16.20
CA LEU A 107 4.75 -10.72 -14.80
C LEU A 107 5.01 -9.20 -14.73
N ALA A 108 5.97 -8.70 -15.53
CA ALA A 108 6.24 -7.26 -15.65
C ALA A 108 4.99 -6.51 -16.12
N PHE A 109 4.34 -7.01 -17.18
CA PHE A 109 3.13 -6.43 -17.74
C PHE A 109 1.97 -6.39 -16.73
N ALA A 110 1.82 -7.42 -15.88
CA ALA A 110 0.82 -7.43 -14.83
C ALA A 110 1.03 -6.27 -13.84
N HIS A 111 2.27 -6.02 -13.39
CA HIS A 111 2.59 -4.91 -12.50
C HIS A 111 2.24 -3.55 -13.13
N LEU A 112 2.59 -3.36 -14.41
CA LEU A 112 2.25 -2.14 -15.15
C LEU A 112 0.72 -1.95 -15.28
N THR A 113 0.00 -3.02 -15.58
CA THR A 113 -1.47 -3.00 -15.68
C THR A 113 -2.12 -2.65 -14.34
N ILE A 114 -1.61 -3.23 -13.25
CA ILE A 114 -2.06 -2.93 -11.89
C ILE A 114 -1.78 -1.46 -11.56
N ALA A 115 -0.60 -0.93 -11.92
CA ALA A 115 -0.26 0.47 -11.72
C ALA A 115 -1.25 1.42 -12.42
N VAL A 116 -1.68 1.08 -13.64
CA VAL A 116 -2.71 1.83 -14.38
C VAL A 116 -4.05 1.82 -13.65
N ALA A 117 -4.44 0.73 -12.99
CA ALA A 117 -5.71 0.67 -12.24
C ALA A 117 -5.77 1.73 -11.12
N PHE A 118 -4.63 2.10 -10.51
CA PHE A 118 -4.55 3.14 -9.49
C PHE A 118 -4.75 4.58 -10.03
N TRP A 119 -4.85 4.76 -11.34
CA TRP A 119 -5.28 6.03 -11.95
C TRP A 119 -6.70 6.44 -11.49
N GLY A 120 -7.59 5.47 -11.24
CA GLY A 120 -8.93 5.73 -10.73
C GLY A 120 -8.90 6.49 -9.38
N PRO A 121 -8.31 5.90 -8.32
CA PRO A 121 -8.08 6.57 -7.04
C PRO A 121 -7.30 7.88 -7.13
N TRP A 122 -6.39 8.02 -8.09
CA TRP A 122 -5.65 9.26 -8.29
C TRP A 122 -6.56 10.42 -8.72
N LYS A 123 -7.50 10.14 -9.63
CA LYS A 123 -8.46 11.11 -10.16
C LYS A 123 -9.60 11.40 -9.17
N ASP A 124 -10.22 10.36 -8.64
CA ASP A 124 -11.33 10.45 -7.69
C ASP A 124 -11.19 9.36 -6.61
N PRO A 125 -10.56 9.69 -5.47
CA PRO A 125 -10.23 8.68 -4.46
C PRO A 125 -11.44 8.19 -3.65
N ILE A 126 -12.49 8.99 -3.50
CA ILE A 126 -13.68 8.58 -2.72
C ILE A 126 -14.46 7.54 -3.54
N ARG A 127 -14.76 7.86 -4.80
CA ARG A 127 -15.53 6.95 -5.67
C ARG A 127 -14.79 5.65 -5.97
N ASN A 128 -13.45 5.69 -6.01
CA ASN A 128 -12.62 4.54 -6.37
C ASN A 128 -11.91 3.90 -5.16
N VAL A 129 -12.40 4.10 -3.92
CA VAL A 129 -11.79 3.56 -2.70
C VAL A 129 -11.60 2.04 -2.76
N TRP A 130 -12.47 1.33 -3.48
CA TRP A 130 -12.37 -0.11 -3.66
C TRP A 130 -11.03 -0.55 -4.29
N VAL A 131 -10.46 0.21 -5.22
CA VAL A 131 -9.17 -0.15 -5.85
C VAL A 131 -8.04 -0.15 -4.80
N VAL A 132 -8.09 0.76 -3.82
CA VAL A 132 -7.14 0.79 -2.70
C VAL A 132 -7.33 -0.42 -1.79
N GLN A 133 -8.58 -0.80 -1.50
CA GLN A 133 -8.89 -1.99 -0.70
C GLN A 133 -8.48 -3.28 -1.41
N TRP A 134 -8.73 -3.38 -2.71
CA TRP A 134 -8.28 -4.47 -3.55
C TRP A 134 -6.75 -4.56 -3.57
N GLY A 135 -6.05 -3.42 -3.64
CA GLY A 135 -4.59 -3.37 -3.49
C GLY A 135 -4.10 -3.92 -2.15
N LEU A 136 -4.81 -3.61 -1.04
CA LEU A 136 -4.51 -4.18 0.27
C LEU A 136 -4.75 -5.70 0.33
N ILE A 137 -5.80 -6.19 -0.32
CA ILE A 137 -6.06 -7.64 -0.46
C ILE A 137 -4.92 -8.30 -1.24
N ALA A 138 -4.48 -7.69 -2.35
CA ALA A 138 -3.36 -8.19 -3.13
C ALA A 138 -2.05 -8.21 -2.31
N CYS A 139 -1.80 -7.17 -1.52
CA CYS A 139 -0.66 -7.13 -0.59
C CYS A 139 -0.72 -8.25 0.45
N ALA A 140 -1.89 -8.52 1.02
CA ALA A 140 -2.08 -9.62 1.97
C ALA A 140 -1.92 -11.00 1.30
N ALA A 141 -2.34 -11.14 0.04
CA ALA A 141 -2.24 -12.38 -0.72
C ALA A 141 -0.80 -12.81 -1.05
N ILE A 142 0.17 -11.89 -0.98
CA ILE A 142 1.60 -12.22 -1.12
C ILE A 142 2.07 -13.16 0.00
N ILE A 143 1.51 -13.05 1.21
CA ILE A 143 1.89 -13.89 2.37
C ILE A 143 1.61 -15.38 2.11
N PRO A 144 0.36 -15.81 1.84
CA PRO A 144 0.09 -17.22 1.54
C PRO A 144 0.81 -17.69 0.28
N LEU A 145 0.97 -16.82 -0.74
CA LEU A 145 1.72 -17.16 -1.95
C LEU A 145 3.17 -17.57 -1.61
N ALA A 146 3.90 -16.74 -0.85
CA ALA A 146 5.28 -17.03 -0.46
C ALA A 146 5.40 -18.26 0.45
N LEU A 147 4.44 -18.46 1.36
CA LEU A 147 4.45 -19.58 2.29
C LEU A 147 4.10 -20.92 1.64
N ILE A 148 3.30 -20.93 0.58
CA ILE A 148 2.88 -22.15 -0.14
C ILE A 148 3.79 -22.42 -1.33
N CYS A 149 3.93 -21.47 -2.25
CA CYS A 149 4.69 -21.66 -3.49
C CYS A 149 6.21 -21.66 -3.26
N GLY A 150 6.69 -20.97 -2.24
CA GLY A 150 8.11 -20.95 -1.90
C GLY A 150 8.68 -22.35 -1.60
N PRO A 151 8.13 -23.13 -0.65
CA PRO A 151 8.60 -24.49 -0.42
C PRO A 151 8.36 -25.44 -1.60
N LEU A 152 7.34 -25.23 -2.43
CA LEU A 152 7.11 -26.02 -3.65
C LEU A 152 8.18 -25.79 -4.74
N ARG A 153 8.97 -24.71 -4.62
CA ARG A 153 10.03 -24.32 -5.56
C ARG A 153 11.39 -24.25 -4.88
N ASP A 154 11.54 -24.91 -3.73
CA ASP A 154 12.79 -25.00 -2.97
C ASP A 154 13.38 -23.63 -2.57
N ILE A 155 12.52 -22.62 -2.36
CA ILE A 155 12.94 -21.28 -1.93
C ILE A 155 13.26 -21.28 -0.43
N PRO A 156 14.45 -20.79 0.00
CA PRO A 156 14.84 -20.74 1.40
C PRO A 156 13.85 -20.00 2.28
N LEU A 157 13.69 -20.42 3.54
CA LEU A 157 12.77 -19.77 4.49
C LEU A 157 13.08 -18.28 4.70
N TRP A 158 14.36 -17.95 4.80
CA TRP A 158 14.79 -16.57 5.00
C TRP A 158 14.51 -15.69 3.78
N TRP A 159 14.59 -16.23 2.57
CA TRP A 159 14.22 -15.52 1.34
C TRP A 159 12.71 -15.27 1.26
N ARG A 160 11.90 -16.24 1.68
CA ARG A 160 10.43 -16.07 1.75
C ARG A 160 10.01 -14.89 2.64
N PHE A 161 10.77 -14.54 3.69
CA PHE A 161 10.52 -13.34 4.47
C PHE A 161 10.77 -12.04 3.68
N ILE A 162 11.73 -12.05 2.76
CA ILE A 162 11.95 -10.95 1.81
C ILE A 162 10.74 -10.84 0.88
N ASP A 163 10.25 -11.95 0.34
CA ASP A 163 9.05 -11.96 -0.53
C ASP A 163 7.81 -11.40 0.19
N MET A 164 7.58 -11.84 1.43
CA MET A 164 6.46 -11.35 2.25
C MET A 164 6.58 -9.86 2.60
N SER A 165 7.80 -9.33 2.68
CA SER A 165 8.03 -7.92 2.98
C SER A 165 7.43 -7.00 1.92
N PHE A 166 7.37 -7.41 0.64
CA PHE A 166 6.73 -6.62 -0.41
C PHE A 166 5.25 -6.37 -0.13
N GLY A 167 4.54 -7.38 0.38
CA GLY A 167 3.15 -7.22 0.81
C GLY A 167 3.01 -6.25 1.99
N VAL A 168 3.91 -6.35 2.98
CA VAL A 168 3.89 -5.45 4.15
C VAL A 168 4.20 -4.01 3.74
N PHE A 169 5.29 -3.78 3.02
CA PHE A 169 5.71 -2.45 2.58
C PHE A 169 4.76 -1.85 1.55
N GLY A 170 4.13 -2.67 0.70
CA GLY A 170 3.07 -2.23 -0.21
C GLY A 170 1.78 -1.85 0.52
N ALA A 171 1.42 -2.54 1.60
CA ALA A 171 0.22 -2.25 2.38
C ALA A 171 0.33 -0.91 3.15
N VAL A 172 1.51 -0.55 3.66
CA VAL A 172 1.72 0.69 4.43
C VAL A 172 1.21 1.95 3.70
N PRO A 173 1.65 2.30 2.47
CA PRO A 173 1.16 3.48 1.76
C PRO A 173 -0.34 3.39 1.48
N LEU A 174 -0.87 2.21 1.15
CA LEU A 174 -2.29 2.03 0.87
C LEU A 174 -3.17 2.19 2.12
N LEU A 175 -2.72 1.74 3.28
CA LEU A 175 -3.41 1.96 4.57
C LEU A 175 -3.44 3.46 4.92
N ILE A 176 -2.34 4.16 4.69
CA ILE A 176 -2.27 5.62 4.87
C ILE A 176 -3.26 6.30 3.92
N VAL A 177 -3.23 5.96 2.62
CA VAL A 177 -4.18 6.46 1.62
C VAL A 177 -5.63 6.22 2.08
N LEU A 178 -5.99 4.99 2.44
CA LEU A 178 -7.33 4.63 2.89
C LEU A 178 -7.79 5.48 4.10
N ARG A 179 -6.88 5.73 5.06
CA ARG A 179 -7.17 6.61 6.20
C ARG A 179 -7.45 8.05 5.76
N HIS A 180 -6.68 8.59 4.80
CA HIS A 180 -6.95 9.93 4.27
C HIS A 180 -8.22 9.99 3.43
N ILE A 181 -8.57 8.94 2.68
CA ILE A 181 -9.81 8.86 1.90
C ILE A 181 -11.02 8.95 2.83
N ARG A 182 -11.07 8.13 3.88
CA ARG A 182 -12.18 8.16 4.86
C ARG A 182 -12.34 9.53 5.53
N ARG A 183 -11.23 10.22 5.83
CA ARG A 183 -11.26 11.58 6.38
C ARG A 183 -11.77 12.60 5.36
N LEU A 184 -11.36 12.48 4.11
CA LEU A 184 -11.81 13.36 3.03
C LEU A 184 -13.31 13.17 2.74
N GLU A 185 -13.79 11.94 2.75
CA GLU A 185 -15.20 11.59 2.60
C GLU A 185 -16.05 12.21 3.73
N ALA A 186 -15.62 12.06 4.99
CA ALA A 186 -16.32 12.67 6.13
C ALA A 186 -16.45 14.19 6.02
N LEU A 187 -15.38 14.88 5.58
CA LEU A 187 -15.39 16.33 5.38
C LEU A 187 -16.31 16.75 4.23
N THR A 188 -16.40 15.94 3.18
CA THR A 188 -17.22 16.23 1.99
C THR A 188 -18.71 16.00 2.27
N THR A 189 -19.07 15.00 3.06
CA THR A 189 -20.46 14.69 3.44
C THR A 189 -21.03 15.69 4.46
N ALA A 190 -20.19 16.25 5.34
CA ALA A 190 -20.60 17.24 6.34
C ALA A 190 -20.95 18.61 5.73
N ALA A 191 -20.27 19.05 4.66
CA ALA A 191 -20.46 20.37 4.07
C ALA A 191 -21.88 20.61 3.49
N PRO A 192 -22.52 19.67 2.76
CA PRO A 192 -23.90 19.80 2.30
C PRO A 192 -24.95 19.87 3.41
N GLN A 193 -24.72 19.22 4.56
CA GLN A 193 -25.66 19.21 5.68
C GLN A 193 -25.67 20.54 6.44
N VAL A 194 -24.49 21.13 6.67
CA VAL A 194 -24.37 22.45 7.31
C VAL A 194 -25.06 23.53 6.48
N ASN A 195 -24.88 23.52 5.15
CA ASN A 195 -25.48 24.54 4.30
C ASN A 195 -27.03 24.49 4.33
N ARG A 196 -27.63 23.29 4.32
CA ARG A 196 -29.09 23.12 4.43
C ARG A 196 -29.66 23.55 5.78
N LEU A 197 -28.97 23.24 6.88
CA LEU A 197 -29.41 23.67 8.21
C LEU A 197 -29.36 25.20 8.34
N THR A 198 -28.34 25.83 7.76
CA THR A 198 -28.18 27.29 7.80
C THR A 198 -29.24 28.00 6.95
N GLU A 199 -29.65 27.41 5.81
CA GLU A 199 -30.76 27.90 5.00
C GLU A 199 -32.12 27.72 5.68
N SER A 200 -32.33 26.63 6.44
CA SER A 200 -33.59 26.38 7.15
C SER A 200 -33.84 27.31 8.35
N ILE A 201 -32.81 27.98 8.86
CA ILE A 201 -32.89 28.87 10.04
C ILE A 201 -33.12 30.33 9.62
N LYS A 202 -32.95 30.66 8.33
CA LYS A 202 -33.23 31.98 7.77
C LYS A 202 -34.66 32.07 7.23
#